data_AF-A0A2S2FE64-F1
#
_entry.id   AF-A0A2S2FE64-F1
#
_cell.length_a   1.000
_cell.length_b   1.000
_cell.length_c   1.000
_cell.angle_alpha   90.00
_cell.angle_beta   90.00
_cell.angle_gamma   90.00
#
_symmetry.space_group_name_H-M   'P 1'
#
loop_
_entity.id
_entity.type
_entity.pdbx_description
1 polymer ?
#
loop_
_entity_poly.entity_id
_entity_poly.type
_entity_poly.pdbx_seq_one_letter_code
_entity_poly.pdbx_strand_id
1 'polypeptide(L)'
;MNDWKKLRARYGSTKQYKKRIAVFPSQVEEFSNWLIDNGADVYAHLAQDEILRFRMDGEYGIVWRTGAGNLIAHNCAEKWGANQ
;
A
#
# COMPACT_ATOMS: atom_id res chain seq x y z
N MET A 1 15.83 -18.20 -1.23
CA MET A 1 15.90 -17.42 0.03
C MET A 1 15.07 -16.17 -0.20
N ASN A 2 14.05 -15.94 0.64
CA ASN A 2 12.86 -15.13 0.38
C ASN A 2 13.17 -13.64 0.06
N ASP A 3 13.21 -13.23 -1.22
CA ASP A 3 13.35 -11.82 -1.66
C ASP A 3 12.34 -10.90 -0.98
N TRP A 4 11.16 -11.45 -0.67
CA TRP A 4 10.13 -10.84 0.15
C TRP A 4 10.61 -10.39 1.54
N LYS A 5 11.47 -11.16 2.22
CA LYS A 5 12.02 -10.78 3.54
C LYS A 5 13.03 -9.64 3.42
N LYS A 6 13.82 -9.59 2.34
CA LYS A 6 14.77 -8.49 2.08
C LYS A 6 14.04 -7.17 1.77
N LEU A 7 12.98 -7.22 0.97
CA LEU A 7 12.11 -6.07 0.73
C LEU A 7 11.47 -5.59 2.04
N ARG A 8 10.84 -6.50 2.81
CA ARG A 8 10.24 -6.18 4.11
C ARG A 8 11.25 -5.54 5.09
N ALA A 9 12.51 -5.96 5.06
CA ALA A 9 13.57 -5.39 5.89
C ALA A 9 13.94 -3.96 5.47
N ARG A 10 14.02 -3.65 4.16
CA ARG A 10 14.24 -2.28 3.66
C ARG A 10 13.13 -1.32 4.07
N TYR A 11 11.88 -1.77 4.03
CA TYR A 11 10.72 -0.98 4.47
C TYR A 11 10.48 -1.03 5.99
N GLY A 12 11.30 -1.76 6.76
CA GLY A 12 11.17 -1.87 8.22
C GLY A 12 11.59 -0.61 9.00
N SER A 13 12.37 0.28 8.37
CA SER A 13 12.87 1.52 9.00
C SER A 13 11.89 2.70 8.97
N THR A 14 10.66 2.53 8.50
CA THR A 14 9.61 3.57 8.52
C THR A 14 8.63 3.35 9.68
N LYS A 15 9.15 3.22 10.92
CA LYS A 15 8.33 3.08 12.15
C LYS A 15 7.29 4.20 12.32
N GLN A 16 7.51 5.38 11.75
CA GLN A 16 6.55 6.49 11.77
C GLN A 16 5.31 6.25 10.89
N TYR A 17 5.48 5.64 9.70
CA TYR A 17 4.39 5.42 8.75
C TYR A 17 3.53 4.23 9.13
N LYS A 18 4.15 3.18 9.67
CA LYS A 18 3.43 1.97 10.12
C LYS A 18 2.37 2.22 11.23
N LYS A 19 2.44 3.36 11.90
CA LYS A 19 1.45 3.80 12.91
C LYS A 19 0.33 4.67 12.33
N ARG A 20 0.50 5.21 11.13
CA ARG A 20 -0.49 6.06 10.48
C ARG A 20 -1.38 5.20 9.59
N ILE A 21 -2.66 5.52 9.57
CA ILE A 21 -3.61 4.91 8.63
C ILE A 21 -3.33 5.55 7.28
N ALA A 22 -3.02 4.73 6.27
CA ALA A 22 -2.90 5.18 4.88
C ALA A 22 -4.30 5.28 4.29
N VAL A 23 -5.06 4.19 4.37
CA VAL A 23 -6.40 4.06 3.82
C VAL A 23 -7.25 3.24 4.78
N PHE A 24 -8.47 3.69 5.02
CA PHE A 24 -9.42 2.88 5.79
C PHE A 24 -9.80 1.64 4.99
N PRO A 25 -9.97 0.47 5.63
CA PRO A 25 -10.33 -0.77 4.93
C PRO A 25 -11.66 -0.65 4.15
N SER A 26 -12.56 0.24 4.58
CA SER A 26 -13.81 0.55 3.87
C SER A 26 -13.61 1.32 2.55
N GLN A 27 -12.50 2.03 2.41
CA GLN A 27 -12.17 2.84 1.23
C GLN A 27 -11.12 2.14 0.35
N VAL A 28 -10.74 0.90 0.68
CA VAL A 28 -9.68 0.19 -0.03
C VAL A 28 -10.08 -0.11 -1.48
N GLU A 29 -11.36 -0.33 -1.74
CA GLU A 29 -11.89 -0.57 -3.09
C GLU A 29 -11.80 0.70 -3.95
N GLU A 30 -12.23 1.84 -3.41
CA GLU A 30 -12.10 3.14 -4.09
C GLU A 30 -10.64 3.50 -4.35
N PHE A 31 -9.78 3.29 -3.34
CA PHE A 31 -8.35 3.53 -3.47
C PHE A 31 -7.69 2.60 -4.50
N SER A 32 -8.11 1.32 -4.55
CA SER A 32 -7.64 0.36 -5.55
C SER A 32 -8.04 0.80 -6.97
N ASN A 33 -9.27 1.29 -7.16
CA ASN A 33 -9.70 1.81 -8.46
C ASN A 33 -8.86 3.02 -8.86
N TRP A 34 -8.68 3.99 -7.97
CA TRP A 34 -7.82 5.15 -8.22
C TRP A 34 -6.39 4.76 -8.58
N LEU A 35 -5.83 3.75 -7.91
CA LEU A 35 -4.51 3.22 -8.22
C LEU A 35 -4.44 2.67 -9.65
N ILE A 36 -5.45 1.91 -10.09
CA ILE A 36 -5.54 1.37 -11.45
C ILE A 36 -5.64 2.51 -12.48
N ASP A 37 -6.48 3.52 -12.22
CA ASP A 37 -6.59 4.72 -13.07
C ASP A 37 -5.25 5.47 -13.21
N ASN A 38 -4.41 5.43 -12.16
CA ASN A 38 -3.07 6.02 -12.14
C ASN A 38 -1.98 5.07 -12.67
N GLY A 39 -2.36 3.94 -13.26
CA GLY A 39 -1.43 3.00 -13.89
C GLY A 39 -0.69 2.08 -12.91
N ALA A 40 -1.24 1.84 -11.72
CA ALA A 40 -0.69 0.87 -10.79
C ALA A 40 -1.25 -0.54 -11.05
N ASP A 41 -0.37 -1.55 -10.95
CA ASP A 41 -0.72 -2.96 -11.03
C ASP A 41 -1.19 -3.47 -9.67
N VAL A 42 -2.48 -3.73 -9.51
CA VAL A 42 -3.05 -4.30 -8.27
C VAL A 42 -2.98 -5.82 -8.29
N TYR A 43 -2.49 -6.41 -7.20
CA TYR A 43 -2.34 -7.86 -7.05
C TYR A 43 -3.51 -8.45 -6.25
N ALA A 44 -4.15 -9.46 -6.82
CA ALA A 44 -5.23 -10.21 -6.15
C ALA A 44 -4.71 -11.17 -5.05
N HIS A 45 -3.43 -11.56 -5.10
CA HIS A 45 -2.83 -12.45 -4.11
C HIS A 45 -2.25 -11.67 -2.93
N LEU A 46 -3.05 -11.57 -1.87
CA LEU A 46 -2.70 -10.89 -0.63
C LEU A 46 -2.15 -11.88 0.41
N ALA A 47 -1.16 -11.48 1.20
CA ALA A 47 -0.78 -12.24 2.38
C ALA A 47 -1.84 -12.10 3.49
N GLN A 48 -1.79 -12.96 4.51
CA GLN A 48 -2.81 -13.06 5.56
C GLN A 48 -3.12 -11.74 6.29
N ASP A 49 -2.22 -10.75 6.29
CA ASP A 49 -2.41 -9.47 6.98
C ASP A 49 -2.60 -8.27 6.01
N GLU A 50 -2.66 -8.52 4.70
CA GLU A 50 -2.73 -7.50 3.65
C GLU A 50 -4.15 -7.39 3.10
N ILE A 51 -4.64 -6.16 2.88
CA ILE A 51 -5.93 -5.89 2.21
C ILE A 51 -5.75 -5.39 0.80
N LEU A 52 -4.59 -4.81 0.50
CA LEU A 52 -4.25 -4.33 -0.82
C LEU A 52 -2.76 -4.46 -1.04
N ARG A 53 -2.39 -4.95 -2.21
CA ARG A 53 -1.03 -4.93 -2.69
C ARG A 53 -1.07 -4.41 -4.12
N PHE A 54 -0.21 -3.46 -4.41
CA PHE A 54 -0.11 -2.88 -5.75
C PHE A 54 1.35 -2.61 -6.10
N ARG A 55 1.63 -2.33 -7.37
CA ARG A 55 2.92 -1.87 -7.85
C ARG A 55 2.74 -0.61 -8.66
N MET A 56 3.47 0.43 -8.31
CA MET A 56 3.43 1.74 -8.97
C MET A 56 4.87 2.15 -9.28
N ASP A 57 5.13 2.53 -10.53
CA ASP A 57 6.46 2.96 -11.00
C ASP A 57 7.61 1.97 -10.65
N GLY A 58 7.30 0.67 -10.66
CA GLY A 58 8.27 -0.37 -10.34
C GLY A 58 8.43 -0.68 -8.85
N GLU A 59 7.86 0.12 -7.96
CA GLU A 59 7.87 -0.07 -6.51
C GLU A 59 6.59 -0.73 -5.98
N TYR A 60 6.69 -1.53 -4.92
CA TYR A 60 5.55 -2.24 -4.34
C TYR A 60 4.89 -1.45 -3.21
N GLY A 61 3.59 -1.25 -3.31
CA GLY A 61 2.71 -0.74 -2.26
C GLY A 61 1.95 -1.84 -1.55
N ILE A 62 1.86 -1.73 -0.23
CA ILE A 62 1.12 -2.67 0.60
C ILE A 62 0.30 -1.88 1.62
N VAL A 63 -0.98 -2.24 1.71
CA VAL A 63 -1.90 -1.81 2.77
C VAL A 63 -2.28 -3.03 3.59
N TRP A 64 -2.16 -2.92 4.91
CA TRP A 64 -2.52 -3.96 5.87
C TRP A 64 -3.98 -3.85 6.30
N ARG A 65 -4.55 -4.92 6.86
CA ARG A 65 -5.95 -4.92 7.38
C ARG A 65 -6.25 -3.82 8.40
N THR A 66 -5.23 -3.36 9.11
CA THR A 66 -5.34 -2.24 10.06
C THR A 66 -5.49 -0.88 9.37
N GLY A 67 -5.45 -0.82 8.04
CA GLY A 67 -5.43 0.40 7.24
C GLY A 67 -4.05 1.08 7.18
N ALA A 68 -3.06 0.57 7.92
CA ALA A 68 -1.68 1.03 7.81
C ALA A 68 -1.11 0.67 6.44
N GLY A 69 -0.24 1.52 5.90
CA GLY A 69 0.43 1.30 4.63
C GLY A 69 1.94 1.41 4.73
N ASN A 70 2.65 0.91 3.72
CA ASN A 70 4.05 1.29 3.52
C ASN A 70 4.16 2.72 2.96
N LEU A 71 5.38 3.23 2.82
CA LEU A 71 5.63 4.61 2.38
C LEU A 71 4.92 4.95 1.06
N ILE A 72 4.94 4.04 0.08
CA ILE A 72 4.26 4.29 -1.19
C ILE A 72 2.75 4.32 -1.03
N ALA A 73 2.18 3.44 -0.21
CA ALA A 73 0.75 3.44 0.07
C ALA A 73 0.32 4.76 0.74
N HIS A 74 1.14 5.30 1.63
CA HIS A 74 0.91 6.63 2.20
C HIS A 74 1.00 7.75 1.14
N ASN A 75 2.06 7.77 0.33
CA ASN A 75 2.22 8.77 -0.72
C ASN A 75 1.06 8.73 -1.73
N CYS A 76 0.60 7.53 -2.10
CA CYS A 76 -0.56 7.35 -2.97
C CYS A 76 -1.86 7.79 -2.28
N ALA A 77 -2.05 7.44 -1.01
CA ALA A 77 -3.22 7.85 -0.24
C ALA A 77 -3.30 9.37 -0.04
N GLU A 78 -2.17 10.04 0.17
CA GLU A 78 -2.11 11.51 0.24
C GLU A 78 -2.51 12.16 -1.09
N LYS A 79 -2.03 11.61 -2.22
CA LYS A 79 -2.43 12.06 -3.56
C LYS A 79 -3.91 11.82 -3.83
N TRP A 80 -4.43 10.67 -3.41
CA TRP A 80 -5.83 10.31 -3.55
C TRP A 80 -6.73 11.25 -2.72
N GLY A 81 -6.40 11.47 -1.44
CA GLY A 81 -7.15 12.39 -0.57
C GLY A 81 -7.04 13.86 -0.95
N ALA A 82 -5.96 14.27 -1.62
CA ALA A 82 -5.83 15.61 -2.19
C ALA A 82 -6.66 15.82 -3.47
N ASN A 83 -7.18 14.74 -4.07
CA ASN A 83 -7.95 14.75 -5.31
C ASN A 83 -9.45 14.47 -5.09
N GLN A 84 -9.91 14.46 -3.84
CA GLN A 84 -11.32 14.46 -3.43
C GLN A 84 -11.77 15.87 -3.06
#